data_AF-A0A2V1NPC6-F1
#
_entry.id   AF-A0A2V1NPC6-F1
#
_cell.length_a   1.000
_cell.length_b   1.000
_cell.length_c   1.000
_cell.angle_alpha   90.00
_cell.angle_beta   90.00
_cell.angle_gamma   90.00
#
_symmetry.space_group_name_H-M   'P 1'
#
loop_
_entity.id
_entity.type
_entity.pdbx_description
1 polymer ?
#
loop_
_entity_poly.entity_id
_entity_poly.type
_entity_poly.pdbx_seq_one_letter_code
_entity_poly.pdbx_strand_id
1 'polypeptide(L)' 'MTIHLEDRWYRRGAPGSERVPTARHGQQPRYRAHFTARDGSSTAKTFRRRRDAERWLTRTRTTHLLKGHA' A
#
# COMPACT_ATOMS: atom_id res chain seq x y z
N MET A 1 -0.02 -12.13 -8.61
CA MET A 1 -0.56 -10.84 -8.15
C MET A 1 0.02 -10.56 -6.78
N THR A 2 0.57 -9.36 -6.59
CA THR A 2 1.27 -8.97 -5.36
C THR A 2 0.59 -7.74 -4.79
N ILE A 3 0.19 -7.82 -3.52
CA ILE A 3 -0.32 -6.69 -2.74
C ILE A 3 0.72 -6.35 -1.69
N HIS A 4 1.20 -5.10 -1.72
CA HIS A 4 2.18 -4.62 -0.77
C HIS A 4 1.71 -3.30 -0.16
N LEU A 5 1.66 -3.23 1.16
CA LEU A 5 1.33 -2.02 1.89
C LEU A 5 2.59 -1.51 2.58
N GLU A 6 3.12 -0.40 2.08
CA GLU A 6 4.29 0.25 2.67
C GLU A 6 3.81 1.30 3.68
N ASP A 7 4.34 1.23 4.91
CA ASP A 7 4.20 2.29 5.91
C ASP A 7 5.39 3.25 5.76
N ARG A 8 5.09 4.49 5.43
CA ARG A 8 6.08 5.54 5.18
C ARG A 8 6.37 6.42 6.40
N TRP A 9 5.54 6.32 7.44
CA TRP A 9 5.73 7.07 8.67
C TRP A 9 6.71 6.39 9.61
N TYR A 10 6.83 5.07 9.53
CA TYR A 10 7.60 4.29 10.45
C TYR A 10 8.59 3.41 9.72
N ARG A 11 9.87 3.67 9.94
CA ARG A 11 10.95 2.78 9.54
C ARG A 11 11.00 1.59 10.51
N ARG A 12 11.26 0.38 9.99
CA ARG A 12 11.67 -0.72 10.87
C ARG A 12 12.99 -0.34 11.54
N GLY A 13 12.96 -0.26 12.86
CA GLY A 13 14.17 -0.17 13.68
C GLY A 13 15.01 -1.45 13.55
N ALA A 14 16.15 -1.48 14.23
CA ALA A 14 16.92 -2.72 14.40
C ALA A 14 16.01 -3.85 14.94
N PRO A 15 16.29 -5.12 14.62
CA PRO A 15 15.52 -6.24 15.17
C PRO A 15 15.56 -6.17 16.72
N GLY A 16 14.39 -5.97 17.34
CA GLY A 16 14.25 -5.75 18.79
C GLY A 16 14.04 -4.29 19.21
N SER A 17 14.06 -3.32 18.29
CA SER A 17 13.79 -1.91 18.57
C SER A 17 12.41 -1.46 18.08
N GLU A 18 11.83 -0.49 18.80
CA GLU A 18 10.56 0.14 18.45
C GLU A 18 10.62 0.84 17.08
N ARG A 19 9.47 0.95 16.42
CA ARG A 19 9.36 1.50 15.06
C ARG A 19 9.69 3.00 15.09
N VAL A 20 10.76 3.40 14.39
CA VAL A 20 11.24 4.79 14.41
C VAL A 20 10.37 5.67 13.51
N PRO A 21 9.73 6.74 14.03
CA PRO A 21 8.99 7.69 13.21
C PRO A 21 9.95 8.45 12.30
N THR A 22 9.59 8.56 11.02
CA THR A 22 10.35 9.32 10.02
C THR A 22 9.93 10.80 10.05
N ALA A 23 10.76 11.68 9.50
CA ALA A 23 10.44 13.10 9.33
C ALA A 23 9.16 13.37 8.48
N ARG A 24 8.58 12.34 7.85
CA ARG A 24 7.34 12.39 7.08
C ARG A 24 6.08 12.11 7.91
N HIS A 25 6.26 11.76 9.19
CA HIS A 25 5.18 11.58 10.15
C HIS A 25 4.38 12.89 10.26
N GLY A 26 3.07 12.83 10.05
CA GLY A 26 2.18 14.01 10.03
C GLY A 26 2.18 14.84 8.74
N GLN A 27 3.25 14.85 7.94
CA GLN A 27 3.37 15.71 6.75
C GLN A 27 2.81 15.10 5.47
N GLN A 28 2.88 13.77 5.32
CA GLN A 28 2.47 13.07 4.10
C GLN A 28 1.56 11.86 4.39
N PRO A 29 0.87 11.29 3.39
CA PRO A 29 0.08 10.08 3.58
C PRO A 29 0.93 8.92 4.13
N ARG A 30 0.44 8.29 5.20
CA ARG A 30 1.15 7.23 5.95
C ARG A 30 1.33 5.95 5.16
N TYR A 31 0.30 5.55 4.42
CA TYR A 31 0.22 4.23 3.78
C TYR A 31 0.33 4.36 2.28
N ARG A 32 1.19 3.55 1.65
CA ARG A 32 1.27 3.43 0.20
C ARG A 32 0.90 2.01 -0.20
N ALA A 33 -0.23 1.89 -0.87
CA ALA A 33 -0.71 0.62 -1.40
C ALA A 33 -0.13 0.40 -2.80
N HIS A 34 0.52 -0.73 -2.98
CA HIS A 34 1.02 -1.23 -4.26
C HIS A 34 0.21 -2.47 -4.65
N PHE A 35 -0.30 -2.43 -5.88
CA PHE A 35 -0.96 -3.55 -6.52
C PHE A 35 -0.23 -3.88 -7.81
N THR A 36 0.31 -5.08 -7.90
CA THR A 36 0.93 -5.61 -9.12
C THR A 36 0.13 -6.82 -9.57
N ALA A 37 -0.46 -6.71 -10.76
CA ALA A 37 -1.20 -7.76 -11.39
C ALA A 37 -0.29 -8.77 -12.11
N ARG A 38 -0.87 -9.88 -12.57
CA ARG A 38 -0.10 -10.97 -13.21
C ARG A 38 0.33 -10.63 -14.64
N ASP A 39 -0.40 -9.73 -15.30
CA ASP A 39 -0.11 -9.17 -16.61
C ASP A 39 1.07 -8.17 -16.60
N GLY A 40 1.64 -7.86 -15.42
CA GLY A 40 2.68 -6.86 -15.26
C GLY A 40 2.15 -5.46 -14.95
N SER A 41 0.83 -5.23 -15.01
CA SER A 41 0.23 -3.95 -14.65
C SER A 41 0.48 -3.64 -13.18
N SER A 42 1.16 -2.52 -12.92
CA SER A 42 1.45 -2.04 -11.56
C SER A 42 0.74 -0.72 -11.32
N THR A 43 0.04 -0.62 -10.19
CA THR A 43 -0.65 0.59 -9.77
C THR A 43 -0.37 0.85 -8.31
N ALA A 44 -0.05 2.10 -7.97
CA ALA A 44 0.27 2.50 -6.62
C ALA A 44 -0.52 3.75 -6.23
N LYS A 45 -1.04 3.77 -5.00
CA LYS A 45 -1.76 4.92 -4.46
C LYS A 45 -1.44 5.15 -2.99
N THR A 46 -1.40 6.42 -2.59
CA THR A 46 -1.06 6.85 -1.24
C THR A 46 -2.32 7.25 -0.45
N PHE A 47 -2.33 6.92 0.85
CA PHE A 47 -3.47 7.09 1.74
C PHE A 47 -3.02 7.52 3.14
N ARG A 48 -3.83 8.35 3.79
CA ARG A 48 -3.59 8.76 5.18
C ARG A 48 -4.03 7.70 6.19
N ARG A 49 -5.10 6.95 5.87
CA ARG A 49 -5.68 5.91 6.74
C ARG A 49 -5.46 4.53 6.14
N ARG A 50 -5.19 3.54 7.01
CA ARG A 50 -4.99 2.14 6.62
C ARG A 50 -6.21 1.56 5.91
N ARG A 51 -7.39 1.83 6.47
CA ARG A 51 -8.68 1.34 5.97
C ARG A 51 -8.96 1.80 4.53
N ASP A 52 -8.55 3.02 4.16
CA ASP A 52 -8.73 3.53 2.80
C ASP A 52 -7.81 2.81 1.82
N ALA A 53 -6.57 2.55 2.23
CA ALA A 53 -5.60 1.77 1.46
C ALA A 53 -6.09 0.33 1.24
N GLU A 54 -6.59 -0.33 2.29
CA GLU A 54 -7.14 -1.68 2.24
C GLU A 54 -8.37 -1.75 1.33
N ARG A 55 -9.32 -0.80 1.49
CA ARG A 55 -10.50 -0.71 0.62
C ARG A 55 -10.12 -0.52 -0.84
N TRP A 56 -9.12 0.33 -1.11
CA TRP A 56 -8.63 0.54 -2.45
C TRP A 56 -7.95 -0.71 -3.02
N LEU A 57 -7.13 -1.42 -2.25
CA LEU A 57 -6.52 -2.69 -2.69
C LEU A 57 -7.58 -3.72 -3.07
N THR A 58 -8.62 -3.89 -2.24
CA THR A 58 -9.73 -4.79 -2.53
C THR A 58 -10.45 -4.38 -3.81
N ARG A 59 -10.79 -3.08 -3.96
CA ARG A 59 -11.46 -2.58 -5.16
C ARG A 59 -10.61 -2.76 -6.42
N THR A 60 -9.34 -2.41 -6.37
CA THR A 60 -8.40 -2.55 -7.50
C THR A 60 -8.23 -4.02 -7.88
N ARG A 61 -8.10 -4.91 -6.89
CA ARG A 61 -8.07 -6.36 -7.14
C ARG A 61 -9.34 -6.84 -7.83
N THR A 62 -10.51 -6.48 -7.31
CA THR A 62 -11.80 -6.85 -7.91
C THR A 62 -11.93 -6.30 -9.33
N THR A 63 -11.62 -5.03 -9.56
CA THR A 63 -11.63 -4.44 -10.91
C THR A 63 -10.70 -5.20 -11.85
N HIS A 64 -9.48 -5.53 -11.43
CA HIS A 64 -8.54 -6.24 -12.27
C HIS A 64 -8.98 -7.69 -12.56
N LEU A 65 -9.55 -8.39 -11.57
CA LEU A 65 -10.13 -9.72 -11.77
C LEU A 65 -11.28 -9.68 -12.80
N LEU A 66 -12.14 -8.67 -12.73
CA LEU A 66 -13.25 -8.50 -13.68
C LEU A 66 -12.75 -8.07 -15.07
N LYS A 67 -11.67 -7.29 -15.16
CA LYS A 67 -11.13 -6.79 -16.44
C LYS A 67 -10.41 -7.86 -17.27
N GLY A 68 -10.03 -8.98 -16.67
CA GLY A 68 -9.41 -10.12 -17.36
C GLY A 68 -10.40 -11.12 -18.01
N HIS A 69 -11.70 -10.81 -18.01
CA HIS A 69 -12.78 -11.63 -18.57
C HIS A 69 -13.54 -10.91 -19.71
N ALA A 70 -12.84 -10.19 -20.58
CA ALA A 70 -13.41 -9.61 -21.80
C ALA A 70 -12.50 -9.88 -22.99
#